data_AF-A0A173TN30-F1
#
_entry.id   AF-A0A173TN30-F1
#
_cell.length_a   1.000
_cell.length_b   1.000
_cell.length_c   1.000
_cell.angle_alpha   90.00
_cell.angle_beta   90.00
_cell.angle_gamma   90.00
#
_symmetry.space_group_name_H-M   'P 1'
#
loop_
_entity.id
_entity.type
_entity.pdbx_description
1 polymer ?
#
loop_
_entity_poly.entity_id
_entity_poly.type
_entity_poly.pdbx_seq_one_letter_code
_entity_poly.pdbx_strand_id
1 'polypeptide(L)'
;MKEYIELCDTDVADRIICAVDLGINAAATISVMRSDGTILGRHFLKLPKEQDCLTHSINRIKKAQQHGNRKMPRLWAKVNGINHEISVKTAEFIMDVATLYNADAIVFEYLEKKGKKRGSRKQRLHLWKSQEVQRVVTDKAHRLGMHIARICAWNTSRLAYDGSGRVLRGKHAGFSSYSVCQFQNGKVYNCDLSASYNIGARYFIREILKSLPENERLLMEAKVPPCSKRSTCTWSTLISLNAELMSFVS
;
A
#
# COMPACT_ATOMS: atom_id res chain seq x y z
N MET A 1 -12.84 23.59 14.74
CA MET A 1 -11.67 23.77 15.63
C MET A 1 -10.46 23.28 14.86
N LYS A 2 -9.41 24.09 14.68
CA LYS A 2 -8.13 23.64 14.11
C LYS A 2 -7.27 23.18 15.28
N GLU A 3 -6.81 21.94 15.21
CA GLU A 3 -5.94 21.32 16.21
C GLU A 3 -4.51 21.36 15.66
N TYR A 4 -3.56 21.82 16.46
CA TYR A 4 -2.15 21.87 16.11
C TYR A 4 -1.44 20.82 16.97
N ILE A 5 -0.92 19.79 16.32
CA ILE A 5 -0.24 18.66 16.96
C ILE A 5 1.14 18.58 16.33
N GLU A 6 2.16 18.48 17.18
CA GLU A 6 3.52 18.20 16.72
C GLU A 6 3.63 16.72 16.33
N LEU A 7 4.20 16.47 15.17
CA LEU A 7 4.47 15.11 14.69
C LEU A 7 5.81 14.64 15.26
N CYS A 8 5.99 13.32 15.38
CA CYS A 8 7.21 12.73 15.91
C CYS A 8 8.44 13.11 15.08
N ASP A 9 9.55 13.42 15.73
CA ASP A 9 10.81 13.82 15.10
C ASP A 9 11.88 12.71 15.21
N THR A 10 11.45 11.47 14.91
CA THR A 10 12.35 10.30 14.94
C THR A 10 13.27 10.32 13.72
N ASP A 11 14.57 10.16 13.95
CA ASP A 11 15.57 10.06 12.88
C ASP A 11 15.24 8.92 11.90
N VAL A 12 15.64 9.06 10.65
CA VAL A 12 15.37 8.06 9.60
C VAL A 12 15.93 6.70 9.98
N ALA A 13 17.09 6.63 10.65
CA ALA A 13 17.73 5.39 11.06
C ALA A 13 16.88 4.60 12.07
N ASP A 14 16.24 5.27 13.02
CA ASP A 14 15.45 4.63 14.08
C ASP A 14 13.97 4.45 13.74
N ARG A 15 13.53 5.05 12.62
CA ARG A 15 12.12 5.12 12.26
C ARG A 15 11.51 3.75 11.97
N ILE A 16 10.36 3.48 12.57
CA ILE A 16 9.48 2.34 12.27
C ILE A 16 8.33 2.83 11.41
N ILE A 17 8.07 2.14 10.29
CA ILE A 17 6.93 2.48 9.43
C ILE A 17 5.95 1.33 9.27
N CYS A 18 4.69 1.69 9.01
CA CYS A 18 3.67 0.80 8.49
C CYS A 18 3.48 1.07 6.98
N ALA A 19 3.99 0.18 6.13
CA ALA A 19 3.77 0.26 4.69
C ALA A 19 2.50 -0.50 4.30
N VAL A 20 1.54 0.20 3.69
CA VAL A 20 0.18 -0.29 3.47
C VAL A 20 -0.12 -0.41 1.97
N ASP A 21 -0.37 -1.64 1.52
CA ASP A 21 -1.00 -1.93 0.24
C ASP A 21 -2.52 -2.03 0.40
N LEU A 22 -3.25 -1.26 -0.39
CA LEU A 22 -4.71 -1.14 -0.33
C LEU A 22 -5.35 -1.81 -1.55
N GLY A 23 -6.03 -2.94 -1.33
CA GLY A 23 -6.58 -3.77 -2.40
C GLY A 23 -8.11 -3.78 -2.47
N ILE A 24 -8.64 -4.02 -3.68
CA ILE A 24 -10.09 -4.14 -3.90
C ILE A 24 -10.67 -5.48 -3.37
N ASN A 25 -9.80 -6.49 -3.18
CA ASN A 25 -10.17 -7.84 -2.74
C ASN A 25 -9.60 -8.17 -1.34
N ALA A 26 -8.33 -7.83 -1.06
CA ALA A 26 -7.81 -7.78 0.30
C ALA A 26 -7.83 -6.31 0.72
N ALA A 27 -8.54 -5.99 1.80
CA ALA A 27 -8.84 -4.60 2.15
C ALA A 27 -7.56 -3.80 2.46
N ALA A 28 -6.65 -4.43 3.20
CA ALA A 28 -5.30 -3.92 3.44
C ALA A 28 -4.31 -5.08 3.65
N THR A 29 -3.08 -4.89 3.18
CA THR A 29 -1.91 -5.69 3.55
C THR A 29 -0.83 -4.74 4.06
N ILE A 30 -0.30 -5.02 5.25
CA ILE A 30 0.63 -4.14 5.96
C ILE A 30 1.92 -4.92 6.22
N SER A 31 3.04 -4.30 5.88
CA SER A 31 4.35 -4.70 6.38
C SER A 31 4.89 -3.61 7.29
N VAL A 32 5.24 -3.98 8.53
CA VAL A 32 5.93 -3.10 9.46
C VAL A 32 7.43 -3.30 9.29
N MET A 33 8.18 -2.22 9.06
CA MET A 33 9.61 -2.32 8.78
C MET A 33 10.44 -1.13 9.30
N ARG A 34 11.73 -1.38 9.46
CA ARG A 34 12.77 -0.41 9.81
C ARG A 34 13.59 0.00 8.57
N SER A 35 14.40 1.04 8.76
CA SER A 35 15.25 1.68 7.75
C SER A 35 16.28 0.72 7.12
N ASP A 36 16.79 -0.23 7.90
CA ASP A 36 17.71 -1.30 7.48
C ASP A 36 17.02 -2.38 6.60
N GLY A 37 15.69 -2.32 6.45
CA GLY A 37 14.88 -3.29 5.75
C GLY A 37 14.36 -4.44 6.61
N THR A 38 14.65 -4.47 7.92
CA THR A 38 14.12 -5.48 8.84
C THR A 38 12.59 -5.43 8.90
N ILE A 39 11.92 -6.57 8.71
CA ILE A 39 10.45 -6.69 8.79
C ILE A 39 10.05 -7.12 10.21
N LEU A 40 9.34 -6.25 10.93
CA LEU A 40 8.85 -6.49 12.29
C LEU A 40 7.50 -7.22 12.33
N GLY A 41 6.69 -7.07 11.29
CA GLY A 41 5.32 -7.58 11.28
C GLY A 41 4.70 -7.64 9.88
N ARG A 42 3.78 -8.59 9.69
CA ARG A 42 3.04 -8.80 8.44
C ARG A 42 1.58 -9.02 8.78
N HIS A 43 0.71 -8.13 8.32
CA HIS A 43 -0.69 -8.10 8.73
C HIS A 43 -1.60 -8.05 7.51
N PHE A 44 -2.70 -8.80 7.56
CA PHE A 44 -3.66 -8.89 6.45
C PHE A 44 -5.08 -8.66 6.94
N LEU A 45 -5.78 -7.74 6.30
CA LEU A 45 -7.21 -7.56 6.51
C LEU A 45 -8.00 -8.08 5.31
N LYS A 46 -8.84 -9.08 5.58
CA LYS A 46 -9.89 -9.53 4.67
C LYS A 46 -11.24 -9.26 5.32
N LEU A 47 -12.17 -8.75 4.52
CA LEU A 47 -13.54 -8.44 4.94
C LEU A 47 -14.53 -9.24 4.04
N PRO A 48 -14.48 -10.58 4.07
CA PRO A 48 -15.23 -11.40 3.11
C PRO A 48 -16.74 -11.18 3.25
N LYS A 49 -17.25 -11.12 4.49
CA LYS A 49 -18.68 -10.88 4.77
C LYS A 49 -19.17 -9.57 4.16
N GLU A 50 -18.44 -8.49 4.38
CA GLU A 50 -18.77 -7.16 3.88
C GLU A 50 -18.65 -7.10 2.36
N GLN A 51 -17.63 -7.75 1.78
CA GLN A 51 -17.45 -7.85 0.33
C GLN A 51 -18.57 -8.63 -0.35
N ASP A 52 -19.02 -9.72 0.27
CA ASP A 52 -20.16 -10.52 -0.22
C ASP A 52 -21.44 -9.68 -0.15
N CYS A 53 -21.67 -9.02 0.99
CA CYS A 53 -22.81 -8.11 1.17
C CYS A 53 -22.82 -6.96 0.15
N LEU A 54 -21.65 -6.37 -0.13
CA LEU A 54 -21.47 -5.35 -1.16
C LEU A 54 -21.77 -5.92 -2.56
N THR A 55 -21.25 -7.11 -2.87
CA THR A 55 -21.47 -7.79 -4.16
C THR A 55 -22.94 -8.12 -4.38
N HIS A 56 -23.62 -8.67 -3.37
CA HIS A 56 -25.06 -8.93 -3.43
C HIS A 56 -25.86 -7.65 -3.64
N SER A 57 -25.52 -6.57 -2.93
CA SER A 57 -26.21 -5.29 -3.05
C SER A 57 -26.01 -4.63 -4.42
N ILE A 58 -24.80 -4.71 -4.98
CA ILE A 58 -24.51 -4.29 -6.36
C ILE A 58 -25.30 -5.12 -7.37
N ASN A 59 -25.40 -6.44 -7.18
CA ASN A 59 -26.15 -7.30 -8.08
C ASN A 59 -27.65 -6.99 -8.06
N ARG A 60 -28.21 -6.57 -6.93
CA ARG A 60 -29.59 -6.06 -6.86
C ARG A 60 -29.78 -4.79 -7.69
N ILE A 61 -28.83 -3.85 -7.63
CA ILE A 61 -28.83 -2.64 -8.48
C ILE A 61 -28.79 -3.02 -9.96
N LYS A 62 -27.90 -3.94 -10.35
CA LYS A 62 -27.80 -4.40 -11.74
C LYS A 62 -29.11 -5.02 -12.25
N LYS A 63 -29.74 -5.90 -11.46
CA LYS A 63 -31.04 -6.50 -11.81
C LYS A 63 -32.12 -5.43 -11.99
N ALA A 64 -32.22 -4.49 -11.08
CA ALA A 64 -33.21 -3.41 -11.18
C ALA A 64 -32.97 -2.50 -12.40
N GLN A 65 -31.71 -2.24 -12.77
CA GLN A 65 -31.36 -1.51 -14.01
C GLN A 65 -31.78 -2.27 -15.27
N GLN A 66 -31.65 -3.60 -15.29
CA GLN A 66 -32.09 -4.44 -16.42
C GLN A 66 -33.61 -4.33 -16.65
N HIS A 67 -34.39 -4.20 -15.58
CA HIS A 67 -35.84 -3.97 -15.65
C HIS A 67 -36.22 -2.50 -15.85
N GLY A 68 -35.29 -1.65 -16.31
CA GLY A 68 -35.58 -0.25 -16.67
C GLY A 68 -35.59 0.74 -15.51
N ASN A 69 -35.32 0.32 -14.26
CA ASN A 69 -35.29 1.25 -13.13
C ASN A 69 -33.99 2.07 -13.12
N ARG A 70 -34.12 3.38 -13.40
CA ARG A 70 -32.99 4.31 -13.50
C ARG A 70 -32.75 5.13 -12.22
N LYS A 71 -33.72 5.24 -11.31
CA LYS A 71 -33.62 6.04 -10.07
C LYS A 71 -33.83 5.16 -8.84
N MET A 72 -32.73 4.84 -8.15
CA MET A 72 -32.74 3.87 -7.03
C MET A 72 -31.97 4.38 -5.81
N PRO A 73 -32.37 5.53 -5.22
CA PRO A 73 -31.61 6.16 -4.14
C PRO A 73 -31.43 5.25 -2.93
N ARG A 74 -32.46 4.48 -2.55
CA ARG A 74 -32.39 3.56 -1.40
C ARG A 74 -31.39 2.40 -1.60
N LEU A 75 -31.31 1.84 -2.81
CA LEU A 75 -30.35 0.78 -3.11
C LEU A 75 -28.92 1.31 -3.11
N TRP A 76 -28.71 2.50 -3.69
CA TRP A 76 -27.42 3.18 -3.66
C TRP A 76 -27.00 3.59 -2.24
N ALA A 77 -27.93 4.07 -1.41
CA ALA A 77 -27.66 4.38 -0.01
C ALA A 77 -27.16 3.15 0.76
N LYS A 78 -27.79 1.98 0.56
CA LYS A 78 -27.33 0.72 1.16
C LYS A 78 -25.91 0.35 0.72
N VAL A 79 -25.63 0.41 -0.58
CA VAL A 79 -24.28 0.12 -1.12
C VAL A 79 -23.23 1.09 -0.56
N ASN A 80 -23.55 2.37 -0.49
CA ASN A 80 -22.66 3.38 0.05
C ASN A 80 -22.40 3.19 1.54
N GLY A 81 -23.41 2.75 2.32
CA GLY A 81 -23.28 2.40 3.73
C GLY A 81 -22.32 1.23 3.95
N ILE A 82 -22.52 0.11 3.26
CA ILE A 82 -21.61 -1.06 3.35
C ILE A 82 -20.18 -0.67 2.97
N ASN A 83 -20.02 0.13 1.92
CA ASN A 83 -18.71 0.53 1.45
C ASN A 83 -18.01 1.54 2.39
N HIS A 84 -18.79 2.37 3.10
CA HIS A 84 -18.28 3.20 4.19
C HIS A 84 -17.83 2.33 5.37
N GLU A 85 -18.62 1.33 5.78
CA GLU A 85 -18.25 0.38 6.84
C GLU A 85 -16.94 -0.36 6.54
N ILE A 86 -16.77 -0.84 5.30
CA ILE A 86 -15.49 -1.43 4.84
C ILE A 86 -14.33 -0.44 5.04
N SER A 87 -14.54 0.84 4.69
CA SER A 87 -13.50 1.87 4.79
C SER A 87 -13.14 2.17 6.25
N VAL A 88 -14.14 2.24 7.14
CA VAL A 88 -13.95 2.43 8.58
C VAL A 88 -13.16 1.27 9.19
N LYS A 89 -13.60 0.03 8.97
CA LYS A 89 -12.91 -1.19 9.44
C LYS A 89 -11.47 -1.28 8.94
N THR A 90 -11.24 -0.88 7.69
CA THR A 90 -9.89 -0.87 7.11
C THR A 90 -9.01 0.18 7.77
N ALA A 91 -9.54 1.38 8.03
CA ALA A 91 -8.80 2.44 8.71
C ALA A 91 -8.49 2.09 10.17
N GLU A 92 -9.43 1.49 10.88
CA GLU A 92 -9.23 0.98 12.25
C GLU A 92 -8.11 -0.05 12.29
N PHE A 93 -8.17 -1.07 11.45
CA PHE A 93 -7.11 -2.08 11.37
C PHE A 93 -5.72 -1.49 11.09
N ILE A 94 -5.61 -0.50 10.19
CA ILE A 94 -4.34 0.16 9.92
C ILE A 94 -3.83 0.90 11.16
N MET A 95 -4.70 1.61 11.87
CA MET A 95 -4.33 2.32 13.09
C MET A 95 -3.97 1.39 14.24
N ASP A 96 -4.67 0.26 14.39
CA ASP A 96 -4.38 -0.74 15.42
C ASP A 96 -2.98 -1.32 15.21
N VAL A 97 -2.62 -1.65 13.97
CA VAL A 97 -1.27 -2.13 13.63
C VAL A 97 -0.22 -1.03 13.82
N ALA A 98 -0.49 0.20 13.39
CA ALA A 98 0.46 1.30 13.57
C ALA A 98 0.74 1.57 15.06
N THR A 99 -0.29 1.55 15.89
CA THR A 99 -0.18 1.76 17.34
C THR A 99 0.51 0.58 18.02
N LEU A 100 0.20 -0.66 17.64
CA LEU A 100 0.81 -1.87 18.19
C LEU A 100 2.35 -1.86 18.07
N TYR A 101 2.89 -1.32 16.98
CA TYR A 101 4.32 -1.28 16.71
C TYR A 101 4.97 0.07 17.02
N ASN A 102 4.21 1.03 17.60
CA ASN A 102 4.66 2.42 17.80
C ASN A 102 5.27 3.01 16.51
N ALA A 103 4.58 2.84 15.38
CA ALA A 103 5.07 3.31 14.10
C ALA A 103 5.10 4.84 14.05
N ASP A 104 6.21 5.41 13.59
CA ASP A 104 6.40 6.84 13.41
C ASP A 104 5.71 7.35 12.14
N ALA A 105 5.54 6.49 11.13
CA ALA A 105 4.90 6.87 9.87
C ALA A 105 4.07 5.74 9.25
N ILE A 106 2.97 6.12 8.58
CA ILE A 106 2.17 5.24 7.74
C ILE A 106 2.39 5.62 6.28
N VAL A 107 2.83 4.66 5.48
CA VAL A 107 3.21 4.85 4.08
C VAL A 107 2.18 4.19 3.18
N PHE A 108 1.54 5.01 2.35
CA PHE A 108 0.61 4.55 1.32
C PHE A 108 1.19 4.70 -0.08
N GLU A 109 0.59 4.00 -1.04
CA GLU A 109 0.68 4.41 -2.43
C GLU A 109 -0.13 5.68 -2.72
N TYR A 110 0.38 6.47 -3.65
CA TYR A 110 -0.36 7.54 -4.29
C TYR A 110 -1.34 6.95 -5.32
N LEU A 111 -2.59 6.80 -4.91
CA LEU A 111 -3.65 6.23 -5.72
C LEU A 111 -4.42 7.35 -6.45
N GLU A 112 -3.89 7.79 -7.59
CA GLU A 112 -4.60 8.75 -8.43
C GLU A 112 -5.78 8.09 -9.16
N LYS A 113 -6.98 8.61 -8.96
CA LYS A 113 -8.21 8.08 -9.59
C LYS A 113 -8.68 8.92 -10.78
N LYS A 114 -7.76 9.57 -11.50
CA LYS A 114 -8.12 10.27 -12.74
C LYS A 114 -8.37 9.25 -13.86
N GLY A 115 -9.46 9.43 -14.60
CA GLY A 115 -9.80 8.62 -15.78
C GLY A 115 -11.06 7.75 -15.68
N LYS A 116 -11.69 7.51 -16.84
CA LYS A 116 -12.91 6.69 -16.96
C LYS A 116 -12.59 5.21 -16.66
N LYS A 117 -13.22 4.65 -15.62
CA LYS A 117 -13.12 3.22 -15.29
C LYS A 117 -13.85 2.39 -16.36
N ARG A 118 -13.26 1.27 -16.80
CA ARG A 118 -13.77 0.37 -17.85
C ARG A 118 -13.81 -1.09 -17.37
N GLY A 119 -14.54 -1.93 -18.09
CA GLY A 119 -14.63 -3.38 -17.85
C GLY A 119 -15.64 -3.82 -16.79
N SER A 120 -15.72 -5.14 -16.58
CA SER A 120 -16.71 -5.79 -15.70
C SER A 120 -16.61 -5.38 -14.23
N ARG A 121 -15.44 -4.93 -13.78
CA ARG A 121 -15.17 -4.46 -12.41
C ARG A 121 -15.35 -2.95 -12.23
N LYS A 122 -15.82 -2.22 -13.24
CA LYS A 122 -16.00 -0.76 -13.20
C LYS A 122 -16.77 -0.26 -11.98
N GLN A 123 -17.89 -0.90 -11.64
CA GLN A 123 -18.70 -0.51 -10.48
C GLN A 123 -17.94 -0.72 -9.16
N ARG A 124 -17.25 -1.85 -8.98
CA ARG A 124 -16.41 -2.09 -7.79
C ARG A 124 -15.27 -1.09 -7.71
N LEU A 125 -14.63 -0.76 -8.83
CA LEU A 125 -13.57 0.27 -8.89
C LEU A 125 -14.08 1.66 -8.55
N HIS A 126 -15.32 1.98 -8.91
CA HIS A 126 -15.95 3.25 -8.58
C HIS A 126 -16.33 3.33 -7.09
N LEU A 127 -16.78 2.21 -6.53
CA LEU A 127 -17.10 2.08 -5.11
C LEU A 127 -15.84 1.97 -4.25
N TRP A 128 -14.72 1.49 -4.77
CA TRP A 128 -13.49 1.39 -3.98
C TRP A 128 -13.07 2.76 -3.44
N LYS A 129 -13.12 2.93 -2.11
CA LYS A 129 -12.92 4.21 -1.43
C LYS A 129 -11.57 4.30 -0.70
N SER A 130 -10.49 3.86 -1.35
CA SER A 130 -9.12 4.04 -0.81
C SER A 130 -8.78 5.47 -0.35
N GLN A 131 -9.35 6.50 -0.98
CA GLN A 131 -9.16 7.89 -0.57
C GLN A 131 -9.87 8.20 0.76
N GLU A 132 -11.03 7.58 1.02
CA GLU A 132 -11.71 7.69 2.32
C GLU A 132 -10.86 7.03 3.41
N VAL A 133 -10.35 5.82 3.15
CA VAL A 133 -9.44 5.12 4.09
C VAL A 133 -8.22 5.98 4.40
N GLN A 134 -7.50 6.46 3.39
CA GLN A 134 -6.33 7.31 3.60
C GLN A 134 -6.68 8.59 4.37
N ARG A 135 -7.82 9.24 4.09
CA ARG A 135 -8.25 10.43 4.83
C ARG A 135 -8.50 10.13 6.31
N VAL A 136 -9.29 9.09 6.62
CA VAL A 136 -9.60 8.70 8.00
C VAL A 136 -8.34 8.29 8.75
N VAL A 137 -7.44 7.54 8.11
CA VAL A 137 -6.14 7.18 8.70
C VAL A 137 -5.30 8.42 8.94
N THR A 138 -5.20 9.36 7.99
CA THR A 138 -4.46 10.61 8.17
C THR A 138 -4.96 11.40 9.38
N ASP A 139 -6.27 11.59 9.50
CA ASP A 139 -6.86 12.33 10.61
C ASP A 139 -6.56 11.66 11.97
N LYS A 140 -6.61 10.32 12.03
CA LYS A 140 -6.30 9.56 13.26
C LYS A 140 -4.81 9.51 13.57
N ALA A 141 -3.97 9.32 12.56
CA ALA A 141 -2.52 9.21 12.68
C ALA A 141 -1.91 10.52 13.18
N HIS A 142 -2.32 11.66 12.63
CA HIS A 142 -1.84 12.97 13.09
C HIS A 142 -2.20 13.25 14.56
N ARG A 143 -3.36 12.79 15.04
CA ARG A 143 -3.74 12.88 16.46
C ARG A 143 -2.84 12.07 17.39
N LEU A 144 -2.13 11.08 16.85
CA LEU A 144 -1.14 10.27 17.57
C LEU A 144 0.30 10.70 17.25
N GLY A 145 0.50 11.85 16.60
CA GLY A 145 1.82 12.35 16.23
C GLY A 145 2.50 11.60 15.07
N MET A 146 1.81 10.68 14.39
CA MET A 146 2.41 9.88 13.31
C MET A 146 2.42 10.64 11.97
N HIS A 147 3.45 10.44 11.17
CA HIS A 147 3.53 10.98 9.81
C HIS A 147 2.72 10.17 8.80
N ILE A 148 2.25 10.83 7.75
CA ILE A 148 1.68 10.16 6.56
C ILE A 148 2.58 10.42 5.36
N ALA A 149 3.03 9.34 4.71
CA ALA A 149 3.76 9.42 3.46
C ALA A 149 2.99 8.76 2.32
N ARG A 150 3.21 9.28 1.11
CA ARG A 150 2.70 8.68 -0.13
C ARG A 150 3.84 8.47 -1.12
N ILE A 151 3.90 7.29 -1.73
CA ILE A 151 4.91 6.93 -2.74
C ILE A 151 4.27 6.62 -4.08
N CYS A 152 5.05 6.63 -5.16
CA CYS A 152 4.55 6.29 -6.49
C CYS A 152 4.17 4.80 -6.57
N ALA A 153 2.91 4.52 -6.92
CA ALA A 153 2.36 3.16 -7.08
C ALA A 153 2.92 2.40 -8.29
N TRP A 154 3.69 3.04 -9.17
CA TRP A 154 4.14 2.41 -10.40
C TRP A 154 5.09 1.26 -10.10
N ASN A 155 4.78 0.07 -10.63
CA ASN A 155 5.56 -1.17 -10.50
C ASN A 155 5.68 -1.81 -9.10
N THR A 156 5.16 -1.21 -8.03
CA THR A 156 5.20 -1.77 -6.66
C THR A 156 4.67 -3.20 -6.60
N SER A 157 3.55 -3.48 -7.27
CA SER A 157 2.90 -4.80 -7.36
C SER A 157 3.31 -5.61 -8.59
N ARG A 158 4.18 -5.07 -9.46
CA ARG A 158 4.67 -5.75 -10.68
C ARG A 158 6.08 -6.30 -10.55
N LEU A 159 6.88 -5.75 -9.62
CA LEU A 159 8.25 -6.17 -9.37
C LEU A 159 8.29 -7.06 -8.13
N ALA A 160 9.07 -8.13 -8.22
CA ALA A 160 9.37 -9.00 -7.09
C ALA A 160 10.16 -8.20 -6.05
N TYR A 161 9.78 -8.32 -4.79
CA TYR A 161 10.43 -7.55 -3.72
C TYR A 161 11.92 -7.91 -3.55
N ASP A 162 12.32 -9.12 -3.96
CA ASP A 162 13.70 -9.63 -3.87
C ASP A 162 14.59 -9.16 -5.04
N GLY A 163 14.07 -8.33 -5.94
CA GLY A 163 14.81 -7.79 -7.06
C GLY A 163 14.88 -8.71 -8.27
N SER A 164 14.19 -9.87 -8.25
CA SER A 164 14.21 -10.82 -9.38
C SER A 164 13.45 -10.34 -10.63
N GLY A 165 13.14 -9.05 -10.77
CA GLY A 165 12.40 -8.52 -11.92
C GLY A 165 10.88 -8.66 -11.81
N ARG A 166 10.20 -8.89 -12.94
CA ARG A 166 8.73 -8.83 -13.02
C ARG A 166 8.08 -10.14 -12.56
N VAL A 167 6.98 -10.02 -11.80
CA VAL A 167 6.22 -11.16 -11.32
C VAL A 167 5.14 -11.62 -12.31
N LEU A 168 4.90 -12.92 -12.38
CA LEU A 168 3.75 -13.52 -13.06
C LEU A 168 2.60 -13.68 -12.05
N ARG A 169 1.37 -13.26 -12.40
CA ARG A 169 0.22 -13.25 -11.48
C ARG A 169 -0.93 -14.12 -11.98
N GLY A 170 -1.59 -14.81 -11.05
CA GLY A 170 -2.80 -15.59 -11.33
C GLY A 170 -2.59 -16.59 -12.45
N LYS A 171 -3.50 -16.59 -13.43
CA LYS A 171 -3.47 -17.54 -14.57
C LYS A 171 -2.16 -17.51 -15.36
N HIS A 172 -1.48 -16.37 -15.42
CA HIS A 172 -0.18 -16.26 -16.12
C HIS A 172 0.94 -17.04 -15.43
N ALA A 173 0.78 -17.35 -14.15
CA ALA A 173 1.68 -18.19 -13.36
C ALA A 173 1.07 -19.58 -13.08
N GLY A 174 0.00 -19.96 -13.79
CA GLY A 174 -0.71 -21.23 -13.54
C GLY A 174 -1.56 -21.25 -12.26
N PHE A 175 -1.75 -20.13 -11.56
CA PHE A 175 -2.52 -20.07 -10.32
C PHE A 175 -3.99 -19.72 -10.53
N SER A 176 -4.86 -20.25 -9.66
CA SER A 176 -6.29 -19.94 -9.62
C SER A 176 -6.59 -18.54 -9.03
N SER A 177 -5.67 -17.99 -8.23
CA SER A 177 -5.84 -16.70 -7.54
C SER A 177 -4.81 -15.65 -7.98
N TYR A 178 -5.27 -14.41 -8.16
CA TYR A 178 -4.42 -13.23 -8.41
C TYR A 178 -3.73 -12.68 -7.14
N SER A 179 -4.01 -13.26 -5.96
CA SER A 179 -3.30 -12.93 -4.72
C SER A 179 -1.92 -13.57 -4.64
N VAL A 180 -1.64 -14.56 -5.49
CA VAL A 180 -0.37 -15.28 -5.55
C VAL A 180 0.34 -14.96 -6.86
N CYS A 181 1.65 -14.81 -6.78
CA CYS A 181 2.53 -14.60 -7.91
C CYS A 181 3.75 -15.52 -7.87
N GLN A 182 4.34 -15.72 -9.03
CA GLN A 182 5.62 -16.37 -9.19
C GLN A 182 6.67 -15.35 -9.62
N PHE A 183 7.81 -15.37 -8.95
CA PHE A 183 8.97 -14.57 -9.26
C PHE A 183 9.80 -15.25 -10.35
N GLN A 184 10.73 -14.54 -10.98
CA GLN A 184 11.53 -15.10 -12.07
C GLN A 184 12.48 -16.21 -11.59
N ASN A 185 12.87 -16.18 -10.31
CA ASN A 185 13.64 -17.23 -9.66
C ASN A 185 12.78 -18.45 -9.23
N GLY A 186 11.52 -18.53 -9.65
CA GLY A 186 10.61 -19.63 -9.34
C GLY A 186 9.89 -19.50 -7.99
N LYS A 187 10.25 -18.55 -7.13
CA LYS A 187 9.62 -18.33 -5.83
C LYS A 187 8.14 -17.98 -5.97
N VAL A 188 7.29 -18.65 -5.19
CA VAL A 188 5.86 -18.37 -5.12
C VAL A 188 5.58 -17.49 -3.89
N TYR A 189 4.89 -16.37 -4.06
CA TYR A 189 4.68 -15.41 -3.00
C TYR A 189 3.34 -14.65 -3.09
N ASN A 190 2.92 -14.04 -1.98
CA ASN A 190 1.75 -13.18 -1.94
C ASN A 190 2.02 -11.83 -2.64
N CYS A 191 1.16 -11.47 -3.59
CA CYS A 191 1.32 -10.25 -4.40
C CYS A 191 1.24 -8.97 -3.56
N ASP A 192 0.25 -8.89 -2.69
CA ASP A 192 -0.08 -7.69 -1.93
C ASP A 192 0.99 -7.47 -0.84
N LEU A 193 1.51 -8.56 -0.27
CA LEU A 193 2.65 -8.51 0.66
C LEU A 193 3.94 -8.06 -0.04
N SER A 194 4.24 -8.62 -1.22
CA SER A 194 5.37 -8.15 -2.03
C SER A 194 5.27 -6.66 -2.36
N ALA A 195 4.06 -6.18 -2.65
CA ALA A 195 3.81 -4.76 -2.90
C ALA A 195 4.06 -3.92 -1.64
N SER A 196 3.57 -4.35 -0.46
CA SER A 196 3.78 -3.65 0.81
C SER A 196 5.27 -3.45 1.14
N TYR A 197 6.12 -4.45 0.88
CA TYR A 197 7.57 -4.28 1.06
C TYR A 197 8.16 -3.25 0.11
N ASN A 198 7.75 -3.27 -1.16
CA ASN A 198 8.23 -2.31 -2.14
C ASN A 198 7.78 -0.87 -1.81
N ILE A 199 6.59 -0.71 -1.25
CA ILE A 199 6.07 0.58 -0.76
C ILE A 199 6.97 1.12 0.36
N GLY A 200 7.23 0.31 1.38
CA GLY A 200 8.08 0.72 2.51
C GLY A 200 9.53 0.96 2.09
N ALA A 201 10.08 0.09 1.24
CA ALA A 201 11.45 0.25 0.73
C ALA A 201 11.65 1.56 -0.02
N ARG A 202 10.68 1.96 -0.86
CA ARG A 202 10.74 3.23 -1.59
C ARG A 202 10.66 4.45 -0.69
N TYR A 203 9.94 4.35 0.43
CA TYR A 203 9.94 5.41 1.42
C TYR A 203 11.32 5.55 2.05
N PHE A 204 11.90 4.48 2.57
CA PHE A 204 13.21 4.56 3.22
C PHE A 204 14.33 4.97 2.27
N ILE A 205 14.39 4.40 1.07
CA ILE A 205 15.36 4.82 0.05
C ILE A 205 15.24 6.33 -0.22
N ARG A 206 14.01 6.87 -0.28
CA ARG A 206 13.80 8.31 -0.46
C ARG A 206 14.31 9.11 0.73
N GLU A 207 13.98 8.71 1.95
CA GLU A 207 14.35 9.46 3.16
C GLU A 207 15.86 9.41 3.41
N ILE A 208 16.49 8.23 3.25
CA ILE A 208 17.93 8.03 3.37
C ILE A 208 18.68 8.86 2.33
N LEU A 209 18.34 8.75 1.04
CA LEU A 209 19.07 9.49 0.01
C LEU A 209 18.86 11.01 0.10
N LYS A 210 17.78 11.47 0.72
CA LYS A 210 17.54 12.91 0.95
C LYS A 210 18.37 13.49 2.09
N SER A 211 18.75 12.68 3.07
CA SER A 211 19.57 13.13 4.20
C SER A 211 21.06 13.17 3.87
N LEU A 212 21.50 12.48 2.81
CA LEU A 212 22.89 12.48 2.38
C LEU A 212 23.30 13.77 1.64
N PRO A 213 24.55 14.22 1.82
CA PRO A 213 25.18 15.20 0.92
C PRO A 213 25.17 14.74 -0.54
N GLU A 214 25.16 15.68 -1.49
CA GLU A 214 24.98 15.37 -2.92
C GLU A 214 26.08 14.46 -3.49
N ASN A 215 27.34 14.64 -3.07
CA ASN A 215 28.46 13.78 -3.48
C ASN A 215 28.29 12.32 -3.02
N GLU A 216 27.91 12.13 -1.75
CA GLU A 216 27.64 10.79 -1.18
C GLU A 216 26.41 10.16 -1.84
N ARG A 217 25.36 10.94 -2.06
CA ARG A 217 24.16 10.47 -2.76
C ARG A 217 24.48 9.99 -4.18
N LEU A 218 25.23 10.77 -4.97
CA LEU A 218 25.62 10.38 -6.33
C LEU A 218 26.48 9.12 -6.32
N LEU A 219 27.36 8.97 -5.32
CA LEU A 219 28.16 7.77 -5.14
C LEU A 219 27.29 6.55 -4.79
N MET A 220 26.28 6.70 -3.91
CA MET A 220 25.30 5.65 -3.62
C MET A 220 24.50 5.27 -4.86
N GLU A 221 24.06 6.24 -5.65
CA GLU A 221 23.32 5.98 -6.89
C GLU A 221 24.20 5.29 -7.94
N ALA A 222 25.51 5.52 -7.95
CA ALA A 222 26.46 4.81 -8.81
C ALA A 222 26.68 3.35 -8.37
N LYS A 223 26.86 3.11 -7.07
CA LYS A 223 27.05 1.76 -6.48
C LYS A 223 25.77 0.92 -6.49
N VAL A 224 24.62 1.56 -6.30
CA VAL A 224 23.29 0.94 -6.35
C VAL A 224 22.45 1.62 -7.44
N PRO A 225 22.69 1.33 -8.73
CA PRO A 225 22.01 1.98 -9.86
C PRO A 225 20.48 2.05 -9.77
N PRO A 226 19.76 1.03 -9.24
CA PRO A 226 18.30 1.12 -9.10
C PRO A 226 17.80 2.29 -8.24
N CYS A 227 18.61 2.82 -7.32
CA CYS A 227 18.26 3.97 -6.47
C CYS A 227 17.99 5.25 -7.28
N SER A 228 18.64 5.43 -8.43
CA SER A 228 18.42 6.55 -9.35
C SER A 228 16.98 6.59 -9.91
N LYS A 229 16.30 5.43 -9.98
CA LYS A 229 14.94 5.28 -10.51
C LYS A 229 14.00 4.77 -9.43
N ARG A 230 13.48 5.68 -8.61
CA ARG A 230 12.55 5.38 -7.49
C ARG A 230 11.37 4.46 -7.86
N SER A 231 10.85 4.55 -9.09
CA SER A 231 9.74 3.70 -9.56
C SER A 231 10.11 2.23 -9.81
N THR A 232 11.39 1.86 -9.71
CA THR A 232 11.89 0.49 -9.85
C THR A 232 12.54 -0.04 -8.57
N CYS A 233 12.71 0.79 -7.54
CA CYS A 233 13.21 0.32 -6.26
C CYS A 233 12.27 -0.73 -5.65
N THR A 234 12.90 -1.74 -5.07
CA THR A 234 12.28 -2.87 -4.36
C THR A 234 12.89 -3.00 -2.97
N TRP A 235 12.39 -3.94 -2.18
CA TRP A 235 13.00 -4.24 -0.87
C TRP A 235 14.46 -4.67 -0.98
N SER A 236 14.81 -5.50 -1.96
CA SER A 236 16.20 -5.86 -2.27
C SER A 236 17.08 -4.64 -2.53
N THR A 237 16.55 -3.62 -3.21
CA THR A 237 17.25 -2.34 -3.41
C THR A 237 17.59 -1.63 -2.09
N LEU A 238 16.67 -1.66 -1.11
CA LEU A 238 16.92 -1.07 0.20
C LEU A 238 18.00 -1.84 0.96
N ILE A 239 17.99 -3.17 0.89
CA ILE A 239 19.03 -4.01 1.50
C ILE A 239 20.41 -3.70 0.89
N SER A 240 20.51 -3.64 -0.44
CA SER A 240 21.77 -3.28 -1.11
C SER A 240 22.24 -1.86 -0.75
N LEU A 241 21.33 -0.89 -0.67
CA LEU A 241 21.67 0.47 -0.25
C LEU A 241 22.26 0.50 1.16
N ASN A 242 21.63 -0.18 2.13
CA ASN A 242 22.14 -0.25 3.49
C ASN A 242 23.49 -0.96 3.57
N ALA A 243 23.70 -2.04 2.81
CA ALA A 243 24.98 -2.73 2.77
C ALA A 243 26.12 -1.81 2.29
N GLU A 244 25.88 -1.00 1.25
CA GLU A 244 26.84 0.00 0.80
C GLU A 244 27.08 1.08 1.85
N LEU A 245 26.03 1.63 2.47
CA LEU A 245 26.17 2.66 3.51
C LEU A 245 27.02 2.19 4.69
N MET A 246 26.84 0.95 5.14
CA MET A 246 27.67 0.37 6.21
C MET A 246 29.14 0.24 5.80
N SER A 247 29.42 -0.01 4.51
CA SER A 247 30.79 -0.08 3.98
C SER A 247 31.49 1.29 3.89
N PHE A 248 30.74 2.40 3.92
CA PHE A 248 31.30 3.77 3.91
C PHE A 248 31.68 4.28 5.29
N VAL A 249 31.03 3.76 6.33
CA VAL A 249 31.27 4.14 7.73
C VAL A 249 32.38 3.29 8.36
N SER A 250 32.76 2.18 7.71
CA SER A 250 33.85 1.27 8.12
C SER A 250 35.18 1.69 7.50
#